data_AF-A0AAP0K274-F1
#
_entry.id   AF-A0AAP0K274-F1
#
_cell.length_a   1.000
_cell.length_b   1.000
_cell.length_c   1.000
_cell.angle_alpha   90.00
_cell.angle_beta   90.00
_cell.angle_gamma   90.00
#
_symmetry.space_group_name_H-M   'P 1'
#
loop_
_entity.id
_entity.type
_entity.pdbx_description
1 polymer ?
#
loop_
_entity_poly.entity_id
_entity_poly.type
_entity_poly.pdbx_seq_one_letter_code
_entity_poly.pdbx_strand_id
1 'polypeptide(L)'
;MDAGEYGMGLSAFSLVPLNDCPRNAYYMDGVFAAADGRPFVRSNMICVFERYAGEIGWRHYDVNNKVRESRPKVTLVTRMAASVGNYDYIIDWEFQMDGVIRIKVGLTGMLMVKGTPLQNMNQVLPHENTSGTLVSENVIGVLHDHFVTFYLDMDVDGPVNSFVKVNLVKEETSPGESPRKSYLRTKRHVARSEREAQIKLKLYDPSEFHVVNPEKKSRVGNPSGYKVVPGATAASLLDINDPPQVRGAFTNNQGSCNREEGHCGVVHTRVPSHSMPRGFPNYAHCVGKL
;
A
#
# COMPACT_ATOMS: atom_id res chain seq x y z
N MET A 1 10.86 4.43 12.31
CA MET A 1 10.45 4.79 10.93
C MET A 1 11.51 4.30 9.98
N ASP A 2 11.34 3.08 9.51
CA ASP A 2 12.41 2.28 8.92
C ASP A 2 13.09 2.94 7.72
N ALA A 3 12.30 3.36 6.74
CA ALA A 3 12.81 4.02 5.54
C ALA A 3 13.47 5.38 5.83
N GLY A 4 12.93 6.16 6.76
CA GLY A 4 13.40 7.51 7.07
C GLY A 4 14.60 7.56 8.03
N GLU A 5 14.74 6.55 8.90
CA GLU A 5 15.78 6.50 9.93
C GLU A 5 16.94 5.56 9.59
N TYR A 6 16.68 4.45 8.88
CA TYR A 6 17.69 3.45 8.52
C TYR A 6 17.95 3.38 7.01
N GLY A 7 16.97 3.76 6.20
CA GLY A 7 17.07 3.75 4.74
C GLY A 7 16.78 2.38 4.15
N MET A 8 15.62 2.23 3.50
CA MET A 8 15.15 0.93 2.99
C MET A 8 16.12 0.27 2.00
N GLY A 9 16.79 1.07 1.15
CA GLY A 9 17.80 0.56 0.22
C GLY A 9 19.11 0.15 0.92
N LEU A 10 19.54 0.88 1.95
CA LEU A 10 20.77 0.53 2.70
C LEU A 10 20.56 -0.71 3.57
N SER A 11 19.34 -0.89 4.07
CA SER A 11 18.85 -2.08 4.78
C SER A 11 18.48 -3.24 3.85
N ALA A 12 18.58 -3.08 2.53
CA ALA A 12 18.41 -4.18 1.59
C ALA A 12 19.66 -5.07 1.57
N PHE A 13 19.45 -6.37 1.42
CA PHE A 13 20.50 -7.38 1.33
C PHE A 13 20.39 -8.17 0.03
N SER A 14 21.50 -8.82 -0.35
CA SER A 14 21.57 -9.67 -1.53
C SER A 14 20.55 -10.80 -1.46
N LEU A 15 19.70 -10.90 -2.47
CA LEU A 15 18.71 -11.95 -2.61
C LEU A 15 19.41 -13.29 -2.87
N VAL A 16 18.99 -14.33 -2.15
CA VAL A 16 19.52 -15.69 -2.24
C VAL A 16 18.89 -16.39 -3.45
N PRO A 17 19.69 -16.79 -4.46
CA PRO A 17 19.16 -17.48 -5.63
C PRO A 17 18.41 -18.77 -5.30
N LEU A 18 17.32 -19.02 -6.01
CA LEU A 18 16.39 -20.16 -5.84
C LEU A 18 15.57 -20.17 -4.54
N ASN A 19 15.97 -19.42 -3.52
CA ASN A 19 15.23 -19.28 -2.27
C ASN A 19 14.32 -18.05 -2.32
N ASP A 20 14.91 -16.87 -2.60
CA ASP A 20 14.17 -15.61 -2.62
C ASP A 20 13.56 -15.31 -3.98
N CYS A 21 14.17 -15.80 -5.07
CA CYS A 21 13.64 -15.66 -6.43
C CYS A 21 13.79 -16.96 -7.22
N PRO A 22 12.88 -17.22 -8.19
CA PRO A 22 12.88 -18.47 -8.94
C PRO A 22 14.04 -18.58 -9.92
N ARG A 23 14.23 -19.79 -10.46
CA ARG A 23 15.34 -20.11 -11.39
C ARG A 23 15.40 -19.20 -12.62
N ASN A 24 14.26 -18.72 -13.12
CA ASN A 24 14.17 -17.84 -14.29
C ASN A 24 14.35 -16.35 -13.94
N ALA A 25 14.83 -16.02 -12.73
CA ALA A 25 15.06 -14.65 -12.34
C ALA A 25 16.34 -14.08 -12.93
N TYR A 26 16.24 -12.84 -13.41
CA TYR A 26 17.37 -11.97 -13.72
C TYR A 26 17.68 -11.12 -12.48
N TYR A 27 18.95 -11.02 -12.11
CA TYR A 27 19.41 -10.26 -10.95
C TYR A 27 20.07 -8.95 -11.37
N MET A 28 19.83 -7.92 -10.57
CA MET A 28 20.43 -6.61 -10.74
C MET A 28 21.17 -6.22 -9.46
N ASP A 29 22.39 -5.75 -9.65
CA ASP A 29 23.23 -5.22 -8.59
C ASP A 29 22.82 -3.79 -8.25
N GLY A 30 23.06 -3.39 -7.00
CA GLY A 30 22.84 -2.02 -6.54
C GLY A 30 24.16 -1.31 -6.28
N VAL A 31 24.24 -0.03 -6.67
CA VAL A 31 25.37 0.85 -6.30
C VAL A 31 24.92 1.77 -5.17
N PHE A 32 25.69 1.78 -4.08
CA PHE A 32 25.39 2.52 -2.87
C PHE A 32 26.56 3.43 -2.50
N ALA A 33 26.30 4.46 -1.70
CA ALA A 33 27.34 5.31 -1.11
C ALA A 33 27.62 4.86 0.33
N ALA A 34 28.90 4.66 0.66
CA ALA A 34 29.32 4.44 2.04
C ALA A 34 29.27 5.76 2.85
N ALA A 35 29.46 5.67 4.16
CA ALA A 35 29.41 6.85 5.04
C ALA A 35 30.46 7.93 4.69
N ASP A 36 31.57 7.54 4.06
CA ASP A 36 32.61 8.44 3.55
C ASP A 36 32.37 8.89 2.08
N GLY A 37 31.21 8.56 1.51
CA GLY A 37 30.82 8.90 0.15
C GLY A 37 31.40 7.97 -0.93
N ARG A 38 32.22 6.97 -0.57
CA ARG A 38 32.76 6.05 -1.59
C ARG A 38 31.65 5.15 -2.14
N PRO A 39 31.56 4.97 -3.47
CA PRO A 39 30.61 4.04 -4.05
C PRO A 39 31.03 2.59 -3.74
N PHE A 40 30.05 1.74 -3.45
CA PHE A 40 30.24 0.30 -3.36
C PHE A 40 29.08 -0.44 -4.02
N VAL A 41 29.36 -1.60 -4.58
CA VAL A 41 28.37 -2.45 -5.25
C VAL A 41 27.93 -3.55 -4.28
N ARG A 42 26.63 -3.83 -4.21
CA ARG A 42 26.09 -5.06 -3.64
C ARG A 42 25.43 -5.86 -4.75
N SER A 43 25.72 -7.15 -4.80
CA SER A 43 25.17 -8.04 -5.81
C SER A 43 23.72 -8.42 -5.52
N ASN A 44 22.95 -8.77 -6.54
CA ASN A 44 21.64 -9.41 -6.42
C ASN A 44 20.64 -8.62 -5.54
N MET A 45 20.60 -7.29 -5.67
CA MET A 45 19.74 -6.44 -4.84
C MET A 45 18.29 -6.43 -5.27
N ILE A 46 18.06 -6.64 -6.57
CA ILE A 46 16.74 -6.76 -7.16
C ILE A 46 16.74 -7.99 -8.04
N CYS A 47 15.63 -8.73 -8.04
CA CYS A 47 15.40 -9.77 -9.04
C CYS A 47 14.14 -9.48 -9.85
N VAL A 48 14.18 -9.79 -11.14
CA VAL A 48 13.06 -9.66 -12.08
C VAL A 48 12.76 -11.02 -12.67
N PHE A 49 11.51 -11.47 -12.60
CA PHE A 49 11.12 -12.78 -13.12
C PHE A 49 9.67 -12.82 -13.57
N GLU A 50 9.37 -13.71 -14.52
CA GLU A 50 8.01 -14.07 -14.87
C GLU A 50 7.50 -15.15 -13.92
N ARG A 51 6.30 -14.96 -13.37
CA ARG A 51 5.61 -15.92 -12.51
C ARG A 51 4.49 -16.62 -13.25
N TYR A 52 4.54 -17.95 -13.24
CA TYR A 52 3.52 -18.85 -13.79
C TYR A 52 2.78 -19.56 -12.65
N ALA A 53 1.93 -18.85 -11.92
CA ALA A 53 1.26 -19.35 -10.72
C ALA A 53 -0.05 -20.13 -10.99
N GLY A 54 -0.35 -20.47 -12.25
CA GLY A 54 -1.63 -21.08 -12.62
C GLY A 54 -2.82 -20.12 -12.56
N GLU A 55 -2.56 -18.82 -12.50
CA GLU A 55 -3.60 -17.78 -12.54
C GLU A 55 -4.31 -17.79 -13.90
N ILE A 56 -5.64 -17.70 -13.87
CA ILE A 56 -6.48 -17.64 -15.08
C ILE A 56 -6.56 -16.17 -15.50
N GLY A 57 -6.14 -15.86 -16.73
CA GLY A 57 -6.25 -14.51 -17.29
C GLY A 57 -7.71 -14.17 -17.56
N TRP A 58 -8.40 -15.05 -18.26
CA TRP A 58 -9.86 -15.04 -18.37
C TRP A 58 -10.36 -16.41 -18.82
N ARG A 59 -11.62 -16.72 -18.53
CA ARG A 59 -12.30 -17.92 -19.02
C ARG A 59 -13.78 -17.67 -19.26
N HIS A 60 -14.35 -18.41 -20.19
CA HIS A 60 -15.78 -18.39 -20.45
C HIS A 60 -16.27 -19.76 -20.91
N TYR A 61 -17.52 -20.07 -20.58
CA TYR A 61 -18.25 -21.20 -21.16
C TYR A 61 -19.65 -20.74 -21.56
N ASP A 62 -19.91 -20.75 -22.86
CA ASP A 62 -21.23 -20.47 -23.41
C ASP A 62 -21.99 -21.79 -23.56
N VAL A 63 -23.03 -21.97 -22.75
CA VAL A 63 -23.87 -23.18 -22.74
C VAL A 63 -24.66 -23.32 -24.04
N ASN A 64 -25.13 -22.22 -24.63
CA ASN A 64 -25.98 -22.24 -25.81
C ASN A 64 -25.17 -22.59 -27.06
N ASN A 65 -24.00 -21.97 -27.20
CA ASN A 65 -23.12 -22.22 -28.35
C ASN A 65 -22.12 -23.37 -28.10
N LYS A 66 -22.07 -23.94 -26.89
CA LYS A 66 -21.12 -24.99 -26.45
C LYS A 66 -19.64 -24.62 -26.67
N VAL A 67 -19.32 -23.34 -26.58
CA VAL A 67 -17.95 -22.83 -26.74
C VAL A 67 -17.31 -22.67 -25.36
N ARG A 68 -16.10 -23.21 -25.20
CA ARG A 68 -15.30 -23.09 -23.98
C ARG A 68 -13.95 -22.50 -24.30
N GLU A 69 -13.61 -21.41 -23.63
CA GLU A 69 -12.33 -20.71 -23.81
C GLU A 69 -11.70 -20.38 -22.46
N SER A 70 -10.37 -20.46 -22.40
CA SER A 70 -9.58 -20.10 -21.23
C SER A 70 -8.19 -19.65 -21.65
N ARG A 71 -7.68 -18.59 -21.03
CA ARG A 71 -6.33 -18.09 -21.27
C ARG A 71 -5.54 -18.01 -19.96
N PRO A 72 -4.28 -18.44 -19.92
CA PRO A 72 -3.43 -18.32 -18.75
C PRO A 72 -2.99 -16.87 -18.54
N LYS A 73 -2.58 -16.57 -17.31
CA LYS A 73 -1.99 -15.29 -16.93
C LYS A 73 -0.50 -15.48 -16.60
N VAL A 74 0.33 -14.58 -17.11
CA VAL A 74 1.74 -14.44 -16.72
C VAL A 74 1.89 -13.09 -16.03
N THR A 75 2.62 -13.08 -14.92
CA THR A 75 2.85 -11.86 -14.12
C THR A 75 4.35 -11.59 -14.08
N LEU A 76 4.78 -10.40 -14.49
CA LEU A 76 6.16 -9.95 -14.30
C LEU A 76 6.30 -9.42 -12.86
N VAL A 77 7.28 -9.94 -12.12
CA VAL A 77 7.55 -9.55 -10.73
C VAL A 77 8.92 -8.93 -10.64
N THR A 78 9.01 -7.74 -10.04
CA THR A 78 10.25 -7.12 -9.61
C THR A 78 10.29 -7.12 -8.08
N ARG A 79 11.28 -7.79 -7.50
CA ARG A 79 11.38 -8.04 -6.05
C ARG A 79 12.65 -7.45 -5.48
N MET A 80 12.52 -6.85 -4.30
CA MET A 80 13.62 -6.57 -3.37
C MET A 80 13.26 -7.08 -1.97
N ALA A 81 14.27 -7.32 -1.14
CA ALA A 81 14.09 -7.64 0.27
C ALA A 81 14.95 -6.72 1.14
N ALA A 82 14.39 -6.25 2.26
CA ALA A 82 15.09 -5.40 3.21
C ALA A 82 14.90 -5.90 4.64
N SER A 83 15.98 -5.87 5.41
CA SER A 83 16.03 -6.34 6.79
C SER A 83 16.39 -5.17 7.71
N VAL A 84 15.47 -4.81 8.60
CA VAL A 84 15.65 -3.71 9.56
C VAL A 84 15.54 -4.29 10.96
N GLY A 85 16.70 -4.53 11.57
CA GLY A 85 16.78 -5.19 12.87
C GLY A 85 16.19 -6.61 12.80
N ASN A 86 15.07 -6.82 13.47
CA ASN A 86 14.37 -8.10 13.54
C ASN A 86 13.32 -8.30 12.42
N TYR A 87 13.02 -7.27 11.62
CA TYR A 87 11.99 -7.34 10.58
C TYR A 87 12.57 -7.58 9.19
N ASP A 88 11.90 -8.41 8.40
CA ASP A 88 12.21 -8.65 6.99
C ASP A 88 11.01 -8.27 6.12
N TYR A 89 11.22 -7.32 5.21
CA TYR A 89 10.23 -6.79 4.27
C TYR A 89 10.52 -7.32 2.86
N ILE A 90 9.57 -8.06 2.27
CA ILE A 90 9.64 -8.52 0.88
C ILE A 90 8.75 -7.61 0.05
N ILE A 91 9.34 -6.81 -0.84
CA ILE A 91 8.61 -5.81 -1.61
C ILE A 91 8.55 -6.26 -3.07
N ASP A 92 7.35 -6.59 -3.53
CA ASP A 92 7.08 -7.00 -4.91
C ASP A 92 6.28 -5.93 -5.65
N TRP A 93 6.78 -5.55 -6.82
CA TRP A 93 6.00 -4.89 -7.87
C TRP A 93 5.59 -5.92 -8.92
N GLU A 94 4.29 -6.13 -9.07
CA GLU A 94 3.73 -7.10 -9.99
C GLU A 94 3.00 -6.41 -11.14
N PHE A 95 3.38 -6.74 -12.37
CA PHE A 95 2.78 -6.22 -13.58
C PHE A 95 2.07 -7.35 -14.31
N GLN A 96 0.77 -7.17 -14.51
CA GLN A 96 -0.12 -8.20 -15.02
C GLN A 96 -0.57 -7.88 -16.45
N MET A 97 -0.77 -8.91 -17.28
CA MET A 97 -1.14 -8.75 -18.70
C MET A 97 -2.47 -8.01 -18.95
N ASP A 98 -3.35 -7.96 -17.95
CA ASP A 98 -4.62 -7.22 -17.99
C ASP A 98 -4.49 -5.75 -17.54
N GLY A 99 -3.27 -5.27 -17.35
CA GLY A 99 -2.97 -3.89 -16.95
C GLY A 99 -2.98 -3.65 -15.44
N VAL A 100 -3.19 -4.68 -14.61
CA VAL A 100 -3.13 -4.54 -13.15
C VAL A 100 -1.68 -4.40 -12.70
N ILE A 101 -1.40 -3.31 -11.98
CA ILE A 101 -0.17 -3.15 -11.21
C ILE A 101 -0.52 -3.44 -9.75
N ARG A 102 0.17 -4.40 -9.14
CA ARG A 102 -0.04 -4.78 -7.74
C ARG A 102 1.26 -4.67 -6.97
N ILE A 103 1.22 -3.89 -5.90
CA ILE A 103 2.32 -3.77 -4.96
C ILE A 103 2.02 -4.69 -3.77
N LYS A 104 2.98 -5.52 -3.38
CA LYS A 104 2.86 -6.40 -2.21
C LYS A 104 4.02 -6.15 -1.27
N VAL A 105 3.72 -6.16 0.02
CA VAL A 105 4.72 -6.19 1.08
C VAL A 105 4.47 -7.42 1.92
N GLY A 106 5.39 -8.38 1.85
CA GLY A 106 5.44 -9.51 2.76
C GLY A 106 6.21 -9.13 4.02
N LEU A 107 5.73 -9.58 5.18
CA LEU A 107 6.39 -9.40 6.47
C LEU A 107 6.84 -10.77 6.99
N THR A 108 8.12 -10.88 7.32
CA THR A 108 8.71 -12.04 8.00
C THR A 108 9.79 -11.57 8.98
N GLY A 109 10.67 -12.48 9.38
CA GLY A 109 11.74 -12.21 10.34
C GLY A 109 11.41 -12.73 11.73
N MET A 110 11.94 -12.04 12.74
CA MET A 110 11.85 -12.41 14.15
C MET A 110 10.96 -11.42 14.91
N LEU A 111 10.19 -11.92 15.88
CA LEU A 111 9.39 -11.05 16.74
C LEU A 111 10.27 -10.12 17.57
N MET A 112 9.81 -8.87 17.74
CA MET A 112 10.34 -8.00 18.79
C MET A 112 9.78 -8.48 20.13
N VAL A 113 10.68 -8.83 21.04
CA VAL A 113 10.32 -9.51 22.29
C VAL A 113 10.68 -8.69 23.53
N LYS A 114 9.85 -8.86 24.56
CA LYS A 114 10.09 -8.39 25.93
C LYS A 114 10.30 -9.60 26.84
N GLY A 115 11.40 -9.61 27.58
CA GLY A 115 11.64 -10.61 28.62
C GLY A 115 10.65 -10.48 29.78
N THR A 116 10.22 -11.61 30.33
CA THR A 116 9.29 -11.68 31.48
C THR A 116 9.63 -12.86 32.39
N PRO A 117 9.37 -12.80 33.71
CA PRO A 117 9.47 -13.98 34.57
C PRO A 117 8.37 -15.03 34.28
N LEU A 118 7.33 -14.67 33.53
CA LEU A 118 6.21 -15.56 33.20
C LEU A 118 6.67 -16.73 32.32
N GLN A 119 6.38 -17.95 32.76
CA GLN A 119 6.58 -19.18 32.00
C GLN A 119 5.27 -19.70 31.39
N ASN A 120 4.13 -19.32 31.95
CA ASN A 120 2.82 -19.77 31.49
C ASN A 120 1.76 -18.68 31.73
N MET A 121 0.74 -18.62 30.87
CA MET A 121 -0.40 -17.71 30.99
C MET A 121 -1.18 -17.87 32.30
N ASN A 122 -1.14 -19.06 32.94
CA ASN A 122 -1.73 -19.28 34.27
C ASN A 122 -1.07 -18.42 35.38
N GLN A 123 0.12 -17.87 35.13
CA GLN A 123 0.85 -17.02 36.08
C GLN A 123 0.49 -15.53 35.92
N VAL A 124 -0.25 -15.16 34.87
CA VAL A 124 -0.67 -13.77 34.62
C VAL A 124 -1.78 -13.41 35.61
N LEU A 125 -1.59 -12.31 36.35
CA LEU A 125 -2.60 -11.86 37.29
C LEU A 125 -3.84 -11.32 36.53
N PRO A 126 -5.06 -11.51 37.06
CA PRO A 126 -6.24 -10.84 36.52
C PRO A 126 -5.98 -9.33 36.44
N HIS A 127 -6.23 -8.74 35.28
CA HIS A 127 -6.00 -7.32 34.95
C HIS A 127 -4.53 -6.89 34.75
N GLU A 128 -3.57 -7.80 34.77
CA GLU A 128 -2.20 -7.48 34.40
C GLU A 128 -2.09 -7.30 32.87
N ASN A 129 -1.72 -6.08 32.45
CA ASN A 129 -1.52 -5.79 31.04
C ASN A 129 -0.09 -6.17 30.61
N THR A 130 0.05 -7.30 29.95
CA THR A 130 1.32 -7.76 29.37
C THR A 130 1.75 -6.93 28.15
N SER A 131 0.87 -6.08 27.59
CA SER A 131 1.08 -5.29 26.37
C SER A 131 1.54 -6.14 25.17
N GLY A 132 1.13 -7.41 25.16
CA GLY A 132 1.67 -8.45 24.28
C GLY A 132 1.19 -9.84 24.63
N THR A 133 1.51 -10.81 23.77
CA THR A 133 1.18 -12.23 23.98
C THR A 133 2.42 -12.98 24.46
N LEU A 134 2.28 -13.86 25.48
CA LEU A 134 3.35 -14.79 25.85
C LEU A 134 3.48 -15.84 24.74
N VAL A 135 4.57 -15.77 23.97
CA VAL A 135 4.80 -16.64 22.80
C VAL A 135 5.73 -17.81 23.11
N SER A 136 6.49 -17.70 24.20
CA SER A 136 7.30 -18.77 24.76
C SER A 136 7.51 -18.52 26.26
N GLU A 137 8.07 -19.49 26.97
CA GLU A 137 8.52 -19.29 28.35
C GLU A 137 9.42 -18.07 28.41
N ASN A 138 9.12 -17.14 29.32
CA ASN A 138 9.85 -15.92 29.56
C ASN A 138 9.84 -14.88 28.43
N VAL A 139 9.03 -15.06 27.38
CA VAL A 139 9.07 -14.24 26.16
C VAL A 139 7.69 -13.73 25.77
N ILE A 140 7.49 -12.42 25.85
CA ILE A 140 6.30 -11.73 25.34
C ILE A 140 6.61 -11.12 23.97
N GLY A 141 5.79 -11.44 22.96
CA GLY A 141 5.75 -10.72 21.70
C GLY A 141 4.97 -9.41 21.89
N VAL A 142 5.65 -8.28 21.73
CA VAL A 142 5.05 -6.95 21.99
C VAL A 142 4.11 -6.56 20.85
N LEU A 143 2.93 -6.04 21.19
CA LEU A 143 1.99 -5.53 20.19
C LEU A 143 2.56 -4.28 19.51
N HIS A 144 2.50 -4.25 18.19
CA HIS A 144 2.95 -3.13 17.36
C HIS A 144 2.27 -3.19 15.99
N ASP A 145 2.29 -2.06 15.29
CA ASP A 145 1.72 -1.91 13.96
C ASP A 145 2.81 -1.79 12.88
N HIS A 146 2.47 -2.19 11.65
CA HIS A 146 3.26 -1.94 10.45
C HIS A 146 2.47 -1.08 9.48
N PHE A 147 2.86 0.18 9.33
CA PHE A 147 2.28 1.09 8.35
C PHE A 147 3.26 1.32 7.20
N VAL A 148 2.81 1.02 5.98
CA VAL A 148 3.57 1.25 4.74
C VAL A 148 2.84 2.27 3.88
N THR A 149 3.59 3.15 3.25
CA THR A 149 3.06 4.27 2.48
C THR A 149 3.77 4.32 1.12
N PHE A 150 3.00 4.47 0.04
CA PHE A 150 3.50 4.38 -1.34
C PHE A 150 3.32 5.70 -2.07
N TYR A 151 4.43 6.37 -2.36
CA TYR A 151 4.39 7.45 -3.33
C TYR A 151 4.11 6.88 -4.73
N LEU A 152 2.96 7.25 -5.31
CA LEU A 152 2.56 6.89 -6.66
C LEU A 152 2.41 8.17 -7.47
N ASP A 153 3.38 8.46 -8.32
CA ASP A 153 3.22 9.53 -9.30
C ASP A 153 2.43 9.00 -10.49
N MET A 154 1.28 9.60 -10.77
CA MET A 154 0.29 9.04 -11.69
C MET A 154 0.11 9.95 -12.90
N ASP A 155 0.59 9.49 -14.05
CA ASP A 155 0.45 10.13 -15.37
C ASP A 155 -0.42 9.30 -16.30
N VAL A 156 -1.69 9.12 -15.94
CA VAL A 156 -2.64 8.35 -16.76
C VAL A 156 -2.85 9.06 -18.10
N ASP A 157 -2.38 8.45 -19.19
CA ASP A 157 -2.38 9.02 -20.54
C ASP A 157 -1.86 10.47 -20.63
N GLY A 158 -0.89 10.81 -19.77
CA GLY A 158 -0.28 12.13 -19.64
C GLY A 158 -0.53 12.79 -18.28
N PRO A 159 0.03 14.00 -18.06
CA PRO A 159 0.14 14.60 -16.73
C PRO A 159 -1.13 15.31 -16.24
N VAL A 160 -2.12 15.51 -17.12
CA VAL A 160 -3.37 16.18 -16.74
C VAL A 160 -4.33 15.16 -16.14
N ASN A 161 -4.25 14.96 -14.83
CA ASN A 161 -5.02 13.96 -14.11
C ASN A 161 -5.95 14.58 -13.05
N SER A 162 -6.95 13.83 -12.62
CA SER A 162 -7.89 14.21 -11.57
C SER A 162 -8.22 13.03 -10.69
N PHE A 163 -8.29 13.27 -9.37
CA PHE A 163 -8.76 12.28 -8.42
C PHE A 163 -10.29 12.29 -8.35
N VAL A 164 -10.91 11.13 -8.52
CA VAL A 164 -12.36 10.95 -8.48
C VAL A 164 -12.72 9.92 -7.44
N LYS A 165 -13.45 10.35 -6.41
CA LYS A 165 -14.09 9.46 -5.44
C LYS A 165 -15.47 9.06 -5.96
N VAL A 166 -15.68 7.77 -6.19
CA VAL A 166 -16.95 7.22 -6.65
C VAL A 166 -17.65 6.54 -5.47
N ASN A 167 -18.59 7.24 -4.85
CA ASN A 167 -19.37 6.68 -3.74
C ASN A 167 -20.39 5.68 -4.28
N LEU A 168 -20.46 4.50 -3.68
CA LEU A 168 -21.49 3.50 -3.94
C LEU A 168 -22.63 3.74 -2.94
N VAL A 169 -23.79 4.16 -3.45
CA VAL A 169 -24.93 4.57 -2.61
C VAL A 169 -26.17 3.77 -2.91
N LYS A 170 -26.94 3.49 -1.84
CA LYS A 170 -28.30 2.97 -1.96
C LYS A 170 -29.24 4.11 -2.34
N GLU A 171 -29.99 3.94 -3.41
CA GLU A 171 -31.07 4.84 -3.81
C GLU A 171 -32.41 4.14 -3.60
N GLU A 172 -33.28 4.76 -2.81
CA GLU A 172 -34.64 4.28 -2.59
C GLU A 172 -35.52 4.65 -3.78
N THR A 173 -36.41 3.76 -4.17
CA THR A 173 -37.39 3.99 -5.24
C THR A 173 -38.57 4.78 -4.71
N SER A 174 -39.23 5.55 -5.58
CA SER A 174 -40.46 6.24 -5.21
C SER A 174 -41.62 5.26 -5.01
N PRO A 175 -42.60 5.55 -4.14
CA PRO A 175 -43.79 4.72 -4.00
C PRO A 175 -44.51 4.51 -5.34
N GLY A 176 -44.74 3.25 -5.71
CA GLY A 176 -45.44 2.87 -6.94
C GLY A 176 -44.58 2.83 -8.21
N GLU A 177 -43.32 3.30 -8.17
CA GLU A 177 -42.40 3.29 -9.32
C GLU A 177 -41.91 1.87 -9.65
N SER A 178 -41.67 1.06 -8.62
CA SER A 178 -41.12 -0.28 -8.77
C SER A 178 -41.50 -1.17 -7.57
N PRO A 179 -41.63 -2.50 -7.78
CA PRO A 179 -41.81 -3.46 -6.67
C PRO A 179 -40.55 -3.59 -5.81
N ARG A 180 -39.37 -3.25 -6.34
CA ARG A 180 -38.12 -3.12 -5.56
C ARG A 180 -38.16 -1.81 -4.79
N LYS A 181 -37.71 -1.85 -3.53
CA LYS A 181 -37.61 -0.67 -2.64
C LYS A 181 -36.39 0.21 -2.91
N SER A 182 -35.31 -0.37 -3.45
CA SER A 182 -34.07 0.34 -3.71
C SER A 182 -33.15 -0.36 -4.70
N TYR A 183 -32.16 0.38 -5.17
CA TYR A 183 -31.10 -0.06 -6.07
C TYR A 183 -29.76 0.61 -5.75
N LEU A 184 -28.68 0.10 -6.36
CA LEU A 184 -27.33 0.66 -6.21
C LEU A 184 -27.09 1.73 -7.27
N ARG A 185 -26.59 2.89 -6.85
CA ARG A 185 -26.15 3.97 -7.74
C ARG A 185 -24.76 4.44 -7.38
N THR A 186 -24.05 5.00 -8.36
CA THR A 186 -22.76 5.66 -8.14
C THR A 186 -22.92 7.17 -8.10
N LYS A 187 -22.25 7.83 -7.13
CA LYS A 187 -22.12 9.30 -7.07
C LYS A 187 -20.65 9.66 -7.17
N ARG A 188 -20.25 10.30 -8.27
CA ARG A 188 -18.87 10.67 -8.56
C ARG A 188 -18.58 12.08 -8.01
N HIS A 189 -17.50 12.22 -7.27
CA HIS A 189 -16.98 13.49 -6.76
C HIS A 189 -15.54 13.68 -7.22
N VAL A 190 -15.28 14.73 -7.98
CA VAL A 190 -13.91 15.12 -8.38
C VAL A 190 -13.34 15.97 -7.25
N ALA A 191 -12.25 15.53 -6.63
CA ALA A 191 -11.62 16.30 -5.56
C ALA A 191 -11.04 17.60 -6.13
N ARG A 192 -11.45 18.75 -5.58
CA ARG A 192 -10.99 20.08 -6.04
C ARG A 192 -9.80 20.62 -5.24
N SER A 193 -9.48 19.97 -4.12
CA SER A 193 -8.39 20.30 -3.23
C SER A 193 -7.80 19.03 -2.62
N GLU A 194 -6.59 19.13 -2.10
CA GLU A 194 -5.89 18.04 -1.43
C GLU A 194 -6.65 17.54 -0.20
N ARG A 195 -7.30 18.46 0.51
CA ARG A 195 -8.15 18.15 1.66
C ARG A 195 -9.32 17.25 1.28
N GLU A 196 -9.94 17.48 0.12
CA GLU A 196 -11.01 16.61 -0.39
C GLU A 196 -10.51 15.25 -0.86
N ALA A 197 -9.22 15.12 -1.15
CA ALA A 197 -8.59 13.87 -1.54
C ALA A 197 -8.09 13.04 -0.36
N GLN A 198 -8.21 13.52 0.88
CA GLN A 198 -7.91 12.73 2.08
C GLN A 198 -8.99 11.66 2.29
N ILE A 199 -8.58 10.39 2.30
CA ILE A 199 -9.47 9.24 2.37
C ILE A 199 -9.38 8.55 3.72
N LYS A 200 -10.54 8.42 4.36
CA LYS A 200 -10.78 7.47 5.44
C LYS A 200 -11.71 6.38 4.93
N LEU A 201 -11.22 5.14 4.89
CA LEU A 201 -12.02 4.01 4.41
C LEU A 201 -13.16 3.72 5.39
N LYS A 202 -14.34 3.41 4.84
CA LYS A 202 -15.54 3.13 5.62
C LYS A 202 -16.27 1.93 5.03
N LEU A 203 -16.56 0.94 5.86
CA LEU A 203 -17.26 -0.27 5.44
C LEU A 203 -18.72 0.02 5.01
N TYR A 204 -19.40 0.91 5.73
CA TYR A 204 -20.81 1.26 5.47
C TYR A 204 -21.00 2.44 4.51
N ASP A 205 -19.91 3.11 4.11
CA ASP A 205 -19.91 4.15 3.06
C ASP A 205 -18.87 3.79 1.96
N PRO A 206 -19.05 2.66 1.24
CA PRO A 206 -18.04 2.18 0.32
C PRO A 206 -17.83 3.13 -0.86
N SER A 207 -16.57 3.26 -1.29
CA SER A 207 -16.17 4.14 -2.39
C SER A 207 -15.08 3.49 -3.23
N GLU A 208 -15.06 3.81 -4.51
CA GLU A 208 -13.91 3.57 -5.37
C GLU A 208 -13.08 4.86 -5.52
N PHE A 209 -11.77 4.70 -5.73
CA PHE A 209 -10.82 5.80 -5.86
C PHE A 209 -10.16 5.72 -7.23
N HIS A 210 -10.47 6.66 -8.10
CA HIS A 210 -10.00 6.66 -9.48
C HIS A 210 -9.03 7.83 -9.68
N VAL A 211 -7.96 7.60 -10.42
CA VAL A 211 -7.16 8.66 -11.05
C VAL A 211 -7.48 8.62 -12.53
N VAL A 212 -8.00 9.72 -13.06
CA VAL A 212 -8.51 9.77 -14.44
C VAL A 212 -7.88 10.93 -15.20
N ASN A 213 -7.76 10.75 -16.51
CA ASN A 213 -7.45 11.82 -17.43
C ASN A 213 -8.73 12.35 -18.08
N PRO A 214 -9.18 13.58 -17.77
CA PRO A 214 -10.43 14.10 -18.31
C PRO A 214 -10.35 14.45 -19.81
N GLU A 215 -9.15 14.66 -20.35
CA GLU A 215 -8.90 15.05 -21.75
C GLU A 215 -8.79 13.83 -22.68
N LYS A 216 -8.48 12.66 -22.14
CA LYS A 216 -8.32 11.41 -22.89
C LYS A 216 -9.52 10.51 -22.68
N LYS A 217 -10.24 10.21 -23.75
CA LYS A 217 -11.48 9.44 -23.69
C LYS A 217 -11.39 8.18 -24.54
N SER A 218 -11.94 7.10 -24.00
CA SER A 218 -12.26 5.89 -24.76
C SER A 218 -13.25 6.19 -25.89
N ARG A 219 -13.37 5.25 -26.83
CA ARG A 219 -14.29 5.36 -27.99
C ARG A 219 -15.74 5.69 -27.61
N VAL A 220 -16.19 5.26 -26.42
CA VAL A 220 -17.56 5.48 -25.92
C VAL A 220 -17.69 6.72 -25.02
N GLY A 221 -16.61 7.51 -24.86
CA GLY A 221 -16.62 8.79 -24.17
C GLY A 221 -16.24 8.76 -22.68
N ASN A 222 -15.96 7.58 -22.10
CA ASN A 222 -15.46 7.50 -20.73
C ASN A 222 -14.00 7.98 -20.67
N PRO A 223 -13.60 8.77 -19.65
CA PRO A 223 -12.20 9.15 -19.46
C PRO A 223 -11.34 7.90 -19.19
N SER A 224 -10.09 7.90 -19.66
CA SER A 224 -9.13 6.89 -19.27
C SER A 224 -8.75 7.06 -17.80
N GLY A 225 -8.41 5.95 -17.14
CA GLY A 225 -8.24 5.95 -15.70
C GLY A 225 -7.68 4.67 -15.13
N TYR A 226 -7.05 4.79 -13.97
CA TYR A 226 -6.72 3.67 -13.08
C TYR A 226 -7.57 3.76 -11.81
N LYS A 227 -7.98 2.59 -11.30
CA LYS A 227 -8.63 2.47 -9.99
C LYS A 227 -7.60 2.02 -8.96
N VAL A 228 -7.43 2.80 -7.90
CA VAL A 228 -6.68 2.40 -6.71
C VAL A 228 -7.58 1.51 -5.86
N VAL A 229 -7.16 0.26 -5.66
CA VAL A 229 -7.87 -0.72 -4.84
C VAL A 229 -7.04 -1.00 -3.58
N PRO A 230 -7.45 -0.46 -2.41
CA PRO A 230 -6.76 -0.73 -1.16
C PRO A 230 -6.79 -2.23 -0.82
N GLY A 231 -5.69 -2.74 -0.27
CA GLY A 231 -5.67 -4.03 0.40
C GLY A 231 -6.33 -3.97 1.79
N ALA A 232 -6.22 -5.06 2.55
CA ALA A 232 -6.55 -5.05 3.97
C ALA A 232 -5.64 -4.05 4.70
N THR A 233 -6.23 -3.17 5.50
CA THR A 233 -5.50 -2.10 6.21
C THR A 233 -6.21 -1.72 7.50
N ALA A 234 -5.51 -1.02 8.39
CA ALA A 234 -6.06 -0.41 9.59
C ALA A 234 -5.80 1.11 9.61
N ALA A 235 -6.43 1.80 10.57
CA ALA A 235 -6.04 3.15 10.96
C ALA A 235 -5.14 3.05 12.21
N SER A 236 -4.25 4.01 12.41
CA SER A 236 -3.54 4.11 13.69
C SER A 236 -4.52 4.33 14.83
N LEU A 237 -4.27 3.66 15.96
CA LEU A 237 -5.06 3.77 17.19
C LEU A 237 -4.40 4.67 18.25
N LEU A 238 -3.23 5.24 17.95
CA LEU A 238 -2.56 6.18 18.83
C LEU A 238 -3.33 7.50 18.94
N ASP A 239 -3.18 8.19 20.08
CA ASP A 239 -3.72 9.54 20.23
C ASP A 239 -3.08 10.47 19.19
N ILE A 240 -3.88 11.34 18.57
CA ILE A 240 -3.42 12.22 17.49
C ILE A 240 -2.32 13.19 17.92
N ASN A 241 -2.22 13.49 19.21
CA ASN A 241 -1.22 14.37 19.80
C ASN A 241 -0.03 13.60 20.40
N ASP A 242 -0.06 12.26 20.39
CA ASP A 242 1.05 11.43 20.85
C ASP A 242 2.29 11.67 19.96
N PRO A 243 3.49 11.93 20.50
CA PRO A 243 4.66 12.23 19.68
C PRO A 243 4.95 11.24 18.52
N PRO A 244 4.80 9.91 18.67
CA PRO A 244 4.94 8.98 17.56
C PRO A 244 3.88 9.19 16.47
N GLN A 245 2.62 9.47 16.84
CA GLN A 245 1.55 9.73 15.88
C GLN A 245 1.71 11.08 15.18
N VAL A 246 2.18 12.10 15.90
CA VAL A 246 2.51 13.42 15.33
C VAL A 246 3.63 13.30 14.28
N ARG A 247 4.68 12.50 14.56
CA ARG A 247 5.75 12.20 13.58
C ARG A 247 5.25 11.32 12.43
N GLY A 248 4.40 10.34 12.75
CA GLY A 248 3.80 9.38 11.82
C GLY A 248 2.50 9.84 11.19
N ALA A 249 2.19 11.14 11.16
CA ALA A 249 0.85 11.64 10.85
C ALA A 249 0.37 11.37 9.42
N PHE A 250 1.23 10.85 8.54
CA PHE A 250 0.82 10.29 7.25
C PHE A 250 -0.11 9.07 7.41
N THR A 251 -0.11 8.39 8.56
CA THR A 251 -1.01 7.25 8.85
C THR A 251 -2.44 7.66 9.25
N ASN A 252 -2.71 8.97 9.39
CA ASN A 252 -4.03 9.49 9.78
C ASN A 252 -5.12 9.23 8.72
N ASN A 253 -4.71 8.98 7.48
CA ASN A 253 -5.58 8.71 6.34
C ASN A 253 -5.03 7.51 5.55
N GLN A 254 -5.90 6.70 4.96
CA GLN A 254 -5.50 5.57 4.12
C GLN A 254 -5.15 5.98 2.67
N GLY A 255 -5.49 7.21 2.29
CA GLY A 255 -5.12 7.81 0.99
C GLY A 255 -5.13 9.33 1.05
N SER A 256 -4.39 9.95 0.13
CA SER A 256 -4.34 11.39 -0.12
C SER A 256 -3.96 11.62 -1.60
N CYS A 257 -4.18 12.84 -2.13
CA CYS A 257 -3.61 13.31 -3.41
C CYS A 257 -3.19 14.77 -3.22
N ASN A 258 -2.05 15.17 -3.80
CA ASN A 258 -1.43 16.50 -3.62
C ASN A 258 -1.36 17.25 -4.96
N ARG A 259 -1.55 18.57 -4.94
CA ARG A 259 -1.69 19.40 -6.15
C ARG A 259 -0.36 19.94 -6.67
N GLU A 260 0.68 20.07 -5.85
CA GLU A 260 1.82 20.95 -6.17
C GLU A 260 2.67 20.52 -7.37
N GLU A 261 2.51 19.31 -7.91
CA GLU A 261 3.26 18.83 -9.09
C GLU A 261 2.42 17.92 -10.04
N GLY A 262 1.09 17.86 -9.89
CA GLY A 262 0.21 16.99 -10.70
C GLY A 262 0.03 15.56 -10.14
N HIS A 263 0.46 15.32 -8.90
CA HIS A 263 0.62 13.98 -8.32
C HIS A 263 -0.62 13.45 -7.57
N CYS A 264 -1.15 12.30 -8.00
CA CYS A 264 -2.04 11.49 -7.16
C CYS A 264 -1.35 10.23 -6.63
N GLY A 265 -0.67 10.36 -5.49
CA GLY A 265 -0.04 9.25 -4.78
C GLY A 265 -0.40 9.19 -3.30
N VAL A 266 -0.28 8.00 -2.70
CA VAL A 266 -0.38 7.78 -1.25
C VAL A 266 0.95 8.23 -0.62
N VAL A 267 1.19 9.54 -0.58
CA VAL A 267 2.52 10.14 -0.39
C VAL A 267 3.20 9.77 0.95
N HIS A 268 4.47 9.37 0.85
CA HIS A 268 5.44 9.28 1.95
C HIS A 268 6.02 10.66 2.28
N THR A 269 6.12 11.02 3.56
CA THR A 269 6.88 12.20 4.02
C THR A 269 8.29 11.78 4.45
N ARG A 270 9.33 12.53 4.04
CA ARG A 270 10.67 12.41 4.63
C ARG A 270 10.60 12.86 6.08
N VAL A 271 10.66 11.92 7.02
CA VAL A 271 10.72 12.21 8.45
C VAL A 271 12.09 11.74 8.97
N PRO A 272 13.07 12.64 9.17
CA PRO A 272 14.39 12.25 9.65
C PRO A 272 14.39 11.81 11.12
N SER A 273 15.50 11.22 11.55
CA SER A 273 15.73 10.85 12.95
C SER A 273 15.63 12.10 13.85
N HIS A 274 14.99 11.95 15.03
CA HIS A 274 14.77 13.04 16.01
C HIS A 274 14.00 14.27 15.48
N SER A 275 13.25 14.14 14.38
CA SER A 275 12.54 15.27 13.78
C SER A 275 11.34 15.77 14.60
N MET A 276 11.26 17.09 14.78
CA MET A 276 10.00 17.82 14.99
C MET A 276 9.05 17.64 13.78
N PRO A 277 7.72 17.77 13.92
CA PRO A 277 6.77 17.40 12.87
C PRO A 277 6.98 18.21 11.59
N ARG A 278 7.41 17.52 10.53
CA ARG A 278 7.28 17.96 9.12
C ARG A 278 6.50 16.92 8.32
N GLY A 279 5.47 16.35 8.93
CA GLY A 279 4.56 15.38 8.30
C GLY A 279 3.34 16.07 7.67
N PHE A 280 2.54 15.29 6.92
CA PHE A 280 1.37 15.76 6.15
C PHE A 280 0.38 16.73 6.83
N PRO A 281 0.07 16.68 8.16
CA PRO A 281 -0.81 17.69 8.75
C PRO A 281 -0.24 19.12 8.64
N ASN A 282 1.07 19.29 8.48
CA ASN A 282 1.71 20.60 8.27
C ASN A 282 1.76 21.03 6.80
N TYR A 283 1.64 20.12 5.83
CA TYR A 283 1.60 20.46 4.40
C TYR A 283 0.18 20.79 3.89
N ALA A 284 -0.85 20.55 4.70
CA ALA A 284 -2.20 21.07 4.43
C ALA A 284 -2.33 22.59 4.65
N HIS A 285 -1.25 23.24 5.10
CA HIS A 285 -1.08 24.68 5.08
C HIS A 285 -0.04 25.02 4.00
N CYS A 286 -0.49 25.65 2.91
CA CYS A 286 0.38 26.26 1.92
C CYS A 286 1.49 27.05 2.62
N VAL A 287 2.75 26.66 2.42
CA VAL A 287 3.89 27.54 2.65
C VAL A 287 4.52 27.78 1.30
N GLY A 288 4.17 28.92 0.71
CA GLY A 288 4.73 29.35 -0.56
C GLY A 288 6.24 29.54 -0.48
N LYS A 289 6.88 29.23 -1.61
CA LYS A 289 8.18 29.70 -2.13
C LYS A 289 9.30 29.98 -1.12
N LEU A 290 10.41 29.26 -1.32
CA LEU A 290 11.68 29.88 -1.72
C LEU A 290 12.26 29.12 -2.90
#